data_AF-A0A3M1GQJ5-F1
#
_entry.id   AF-A0A3M1GQJ5-F1
#
_cell.length_a   1.000
_cell.length_b   1.000
_cell.length_c   1.000
_cell.angle_alpha   90.00
_cell.angle_beta   90.00
_cell.angle_gamma   90.00
#
_symmetry.space_group_name_H-M   'P 1'
#
loop_
_entity.id
_entity.type
_entity.pdbx_description
1 polymer ?
#
loop_
_entity_poly.entity_id
_entity_poly.type
_entity_poly.pdbx_seq_one_letter_code
_entity_poly.pdbx_strand_id
1 'polypeptide(L)'
;MKTWTIIGVIATAIIAIALPVYALNEADRMAQTQAELLADSIEQGEAIYAQNCVVCHSVDGQGIGAYPGLDNEGVRSMAYEDLFKTIERGRYGTAMAAWGVNEGGVLNDMQINQLIAMIQHGDWAETAQTVERLGLAPPTVISIDIPDDVLSQVADLPHGDLLAAALPIYAANCAGCHGANGEGTGIAPSLNNADLRAQKSDEELARIITTGVSGTLMAGWNQALTQTEIEALVGLIRYWDEIPVDAIPQPELPAIASTDAEVIAAGAKLYSVACSHCHGPEGQGTPMAPALNVQSFLTETSDQAIKAIISQGVPDTRMPAWGGRLTDEQMNALVSFIRAWEPTAPAVAQPSRPGMTGEDGMGPPWLR
;
A
#
# COMPACT_ATOMS: atom_id res chain seq x y z
N MET A 1 52.03 -56.12 26.89
CA MET A 1 51.30 -54.98 27.50
C MET A 1 49.84 -55.38 27.67
N LYS A 2 49.20 -55.07 28.81
CA LYS A 2 47.76 -55.31 28.99
C LYS A 2 47.00 -54.41 27.99
N THR A 3 45.99 -54.95 27.30
CA THR A 3 45.19 -54.25 26.28
C THR A 3 44.69 -52.87 26.73
N TRP A 4 44.34 -52.73 28.02
CA TRP A 4 43.95 -51.47 28.65
C TRP A 4 45.01 -50.36 28.58
N THR A 5 46.30 -50.71 28.65
CA THR A 5 47.39 -49.74 28.57
C THR A 5 47.54 -49.19 27.16
N ILE A 6 47.31 -50.03 26.14
CA ILE A 6 47.37 -49.60 24.73
C ILE A 6 46.19 -48.67 24.42
N ILE A 7 44.99 -49.00 24.88
CA ILE A 7 43.80 -48.15 24.72
C ILE A 7 44.01 -46.79 25.39
N GLY A 8 44.56 -46.76 26.60
CA GLY A 8 44.84 -45.51 27.31
C GLY A 8 45.88 -44.63 26.59
N VAL A 9 46.96 -45.21 26.08
CA VAL A 9 47.99 -44.46 25.32
C VAL A 9 47.43 -43.91 24.00
N ILE A 10 46.61 -44.69 23.29
CA ILE A 10 45.95 -44.24 22.06
C ILE A 10 44.97 -43.10 22.37
N ALA A 11 44.14 -43.23 23.41
CA ALA A 11 43.21 -42.17 23.81
C ALA A 11 43.93 -40.88 24.18
N THR A 12 45.03 -40.95 24.96
CA THR A 12 45.83 -39.79 25.31
C THR A 12 46.51 -39.18 24.08
N ALA A 13 47.03 -39.99 23.16
CA ALA A 13 47.62 -39.50 21.91
C ALA A 13 46.58 -38.79 21.04
N ILE A 14 45.36 -39.33 20.93
CA ILE A 14 44.25 -38.68 20.23
C ILE A 14 43.94 -37.33 20.86
N ILE A 15 43.80 -37.24 22.19
CA ILE A 15 43.53 -35.97 22.88
C ILE A 15 44.68 -34.98 22.71
N ALA A 16 45.93 -35.44 22.85
CA ALA A 16 47.13 -34.61 22.72
C ALA A 16 47.34 -34.06 21.30
N ILE A 17 46.76 -34.69 20.28
CA ILE A 17 46.78 -34.22 18.88
C ILE A 17 45.52 -33.40 18.57
N ALA A 18 44.35 -33.86 18.99
CA ALA A 18 43.07 -33.21 18.69
C ALA A 18 42.94 -31.85 19.37
N LEU A 19 43.40 -31.67 20.61
CA LEU A 19 43.30 -30.40 21.32
C LEU A 19 44.12 -29.28 20.66
N PRO A 20 45.41 -29.48 20.28
CA PRO A 20 46.15 -28.46 19.52
C PRO A 20 45.53 -28.16 18.16
N VAL A 21 45.05 -29.18 17.43
CA VAL A 21 44.38 -28.98 16.13
C VAL A 21 43.10 -28.16 16.31
N TYR A 22 42.31 -28.47 17.33
CA TYR A 22 41.10 -27.72 17.67
C TYR A 22 41.42 -26.28 18.09
N ALA A 23 42.46 -26.07 18.89
CA ALA A 23 42.91 -24.73 19.32
C ALA A 23 43.46 -23.89 18.17
N LEU A 24 44.16 -24.52 17.21
CA LEU A 24 44.65 -23.83 16.00
C LEU A 24 43.49 -23.41 15.07
N ASN A 25 42.37 -24.15 15.09
CA ASN A 25 41.17 -23.84 14.30
C ASN A 25 40.10 -23.04 15.09
N GLU A 26 40.40 -22.62 16.32
CA GLU A 26 39.44 -21.94 17.19
C GLU A 26 39.03 -20.58 16.61
N ALA A 27 39.98 -19.80 16.09
CA ALA A 27 39.71 -18.48 15.53
C ALA A 27 38.75 -18.56 14.32
N ASP A 28 38.99 -19.50 13.41
CA ASP A 28 38.13 -19.70 12.23
C ASP A 28 36.74 -20.19 12.64
N ARG A 29 36.66 -21.09 13.62
CA ARG A 29 35.36 -21.54 14.17
C ARG A 29 34.60 -20.41 14.83
N MET A 30 35.26 -19.60 15.66
CA MET A 30 34.63 -18.43 16.29
C MET A 30 34.13 -17.45 15.22
N ALA A 31 34.92 -17.18 14.18
CA ALA A 31 34.54 -16.30 13.08
C ALA A 31 33.34 -16.85 12.29
N GLN A 32 33.34 -18.16 11.99
CA GLN A 32 32.21 -18.83 11.33
C GLN A 32 30.94 -18.76 12.17
N THR A 33 31.01 -19.14 13.45
CA THR A 33 29.85 -19.07 14.35
C THR A 33 29.34 -17.62 14.52
N GLN A 34 30.23 -16.63 14.55
CA GLN A 34 29.82 -15.22 14.60
C GLN A 34 29.11 -14.79 13.31
N ALA A 35 29.61 -15.22 12.14
CA ALA A 35 28.96 -14.95 10.86
C ALA A 35 27.59 -15.63 10.75
N GLU A 36 27.47 -16.87 11.20
CA GLU A 36 26.19 -17.61 11.26
C GLU A 36 25.18 -16.89 12.17
N LEU A 37 25.59 -16.51 13.40
CA LEU A 37 24.72 -15.78 14.32
C LEU A 37 24.28 -14.42 13.77
N LEU A 38 25.17 -13.72 13.05
CA LEU A 38 24.83 -12.46 12.40
C LEU A 38 23.81 -12.69 11.28
N ALA A 39 24.03 -13.69 10.42
CA ALA A 39 23.10 -14.03 9.34
C ALA A 39 21.71 -14.38 9.90
N ASP A 40 21.63 -15.24 10.93
CA ASP A 40 20.38 -15.58 11.62
C ASP A 40 19.70 -14.35 12.23
N SER A 41 20.49 -13.39 12.72
CA SER A 41 19.99 -12.15 13.30
C SER A 41 19.44 -11.21 12.22
N ILE A 42 20.08 -11.14 11.05
CA ILE A 42 19.62 -10.36 9.90
C ILE A 42 18.30 -10.95 9.39
N GLU A 43 18.23 -12.25 9.15
CA GLU A 43 17.02 -12.92 8.65
C GLU A 43 15.82 -12.71 9.59
N GLN A 44 16.02 -12.83 10.91
CA GLN A 44 14.97 -12.53 11.89
C GLN A 44 14.60 -11.04 11.88
N GLY A 45 15.57 -10.15 11.71
CA GLY A 45 15.37 -8.72 11.56
C GLY A 45 14.52 -8.37 10.34
N GLU A 46 14.76 -9.00 9.20
CA GLU A 46 13.96 -8.82 7.97
C GLU A 46 12.49 -9.21 8.19
N ALA A 47 12.23 -10.33 8.86
CA ALA A 47 10.87 -10.77 9.15
C ALA A 47 10.14 -9.80 10.08
N ILE A 48 10.82 -9.26 11.10
CA ILE A 48 10.27 -8.24 11.99
C ILE A 48 10.00 -6.94 11.23
N TYR A 49 10.93 -6.52 10.37
CA TYR A 49 10.79 -5.34 9.53
C TYR A 49 9.59 -5.45 8.61
N ALA A 50 9.45 -6.58 7.91
CA ALA A 50 8.34 -6.84 7.00
C ALA A 50 6.98 -6.75 7.69
N GLN A 51 6.89 -7.15 8.96
CA GLN A 51 5.62 -7.16 9.70
C GLN A 51 5.27 -5.80 10.32
N ASN A 52 6.27 -4.99 10.68
CA ASN A 52 6.05 -3.84 11.57
C ASN A 52 6.50 -2.51 10.97
N CYS A 53 7.51 -2.53 10.11
CA CYS A 53 8.23 -1.33 9.68
C CYS A 53 7.97 -0.99 8.21
N VAL A 54 7.70 -2.01 7.37
CA VAL A 54 7.55 -1.88 5.91
C VAL A 54 6.52 -0.85 5.49
N VAL A 55 5.45 -0.69 6.28
CA VAL A 55 4.34 0.21 5.93
C VAL A 55 4.75 1.68 5.95
N CYS A 56 5.73 2.04 6.80
CA CYS A 56 6.24 3.40 6.93
C CYS A 56 7.61 3.57 6.27
N HIS A 57 8.46 2.54 6.31
CA HIS A 57 9.82 2.61 5.79
C HIS A 57 9.99 2.01 4.39
N SER A 58 8.89 1.60 3.75
CA SER A 58 8.83 1.02 2.39
C SER A 58 9.42 -0.41 2.30
N VAL A 59 9.25 -1.09 1.17
CA VAL A 59 9.65 -2.50 0.97
C VAL A 59 11.15 -2.75 1.15
N ASP A 60 11.94 -1.77 0.74
CA ASP A 60 13.40 -1.80 0.62
C ASP A 60 14.06 -0.72 1.50
N GLY A 61 13.32 -0.17 2.45
CA GLY A 61 13.87 0.79 3.40
C GLY A 61 13.97 2.22 2.89
N GLN A 62 13.46 2.58 1.70
CA GLN A 62 13.59 3.94 1.14
C GLN A 62 12.80 5.02 1.90
N GLY A 63 11.82 4.62 2.72
CA GLY A 63 10.91 5.56 3.40
C GLY A 63 9.84 6.15 2.48
N ILE A 64 8.96 6.96 3.07
CA ILE A 64 7.89 7.68 2.40
C ILE A 64 7.49 8.94 3.19
N GLY A 65 7.49 10.11 2.56
CA GLY A 65 7.11 11.38 3.19
C GLY A 65 7.92 11.73 4.44
N ALA A 66 7.26 11.91 5.59
CA ALA A 66 7.95 12.14 6.88
C ALA A 66 8.62 10.89 7.47
N TYR A 67 8.40 9.71 6.90
CA TYR A 67 9.09 8.49 7.33
C TYR A 67 10.40 8.38 6.53
N PRO A 68 11.56 8.57 7.17
CA PRO A 68 12.83 8.61 6.45
C PRO A 68 13.23 7.23 5.94
N GLY A 69 14.05 7.23 4.89
CA GLY A 69 14.75 6.03 4.45
C GLY A 69 15.73 5.54 5.50
N LEU A 70 15.78 4.22 5.67
CA LEU A 70 16.70 3.47 6.52
C LEU A 70 17.86 2.86 5.71
N ASP A 71 17.75 2.83 4.38
CA ASP A 71 18.68 2.19 3.46
C ASP A 71 19.94 3.01 3.11
N ASN A 72 20.16 4.11 3.80
CA ASN A 72 21.29 5.00 3.56
C ASN A 72 22.45 4.78 4.52
N GLU A 73 23.64 5.18 4.08
CA GLU A 73 24.89 5.03 4.85
C GLU A 73 24.88 5.77 6.19
N GLY A 74 24.12 6.88 6.28
CA GLY A 74 23.97 7.65 7.51
C GLY A 74 23.34 6.81 8.61
N VAL A 75 22.24 6.11 8.32
CA VAL A 75 21.55 5.21 9.25
C VAL A 75 22.38 3.95 9.50
N ARG A 76 22.96 3.36 8.45
CA ARG A 76 23.81 2.16 8.55
C ARG A 76 24.99 2.35 9.50
N SER A 77 25.60 3.53 9.50
CA SER A 77 26.76 3.87 10.34
C SER A 77 26.41 4.48 11.70
N MET A 78 25.12 4.64 12.05
CA MET A 78 24.71 5.13 13.36
C MET A 78 25.24 4.22 14.48
N ALA A 79 25.52 4.80 15.65
CA ALA A 79 25.89 4.01 16.81
C ALA A 79 24.72 3.09 17.21
N TYR A 80 25.04 1.85 17.59
CA TYR A 80 24.06 0.87 18.06
C TYR A 80 23.10 1.45 19.11
N GLU A 81 23.64 2.18 20.10
CA GLU A 81 22.85 2.80 21.18
C GLU A 81 21.83 3.83 20.67
N ASP A 82 22.15 4.54 19.59
CA ASP A 82 21.26 5.55 19.01
C ASP A 82 20.14 4.88 18.22
N LEU A 83 20.44 3.83 17.45
CA LEU A 83 19.43 3.01 16.77
C LEU A 83 18.52 2.31 17.79
N PHE A 84 19.11 1.71 18.83
CA PHE A 84 18.36 1.01 19.88
C PHE A 84 17.36 1.95 20.56
N LYS A 85 17.80 3.12 21.03
CA LYS A 85 16.90 4.09 21.69
C LYS A 85 15.85 4.65 20.73
N THR A 86 16.22 4.86 19.46
CA THR A 86 15.29 5.34 18.44
C THR A 86 14.15 4.36 18.20
N ILE A 87 14.46 3.05 18.13
CA ILE A 87 13.45 2.00 17.93
C ILE A 87 12.68 1.75 19.23
N GLU A 88 13.39 1.60 20.35
CA GLU A 88 12.79 1.32 21.66
C GLU A 88 11.76 2.39 22.05
N ARG A 89 12.14 3.67 21.97
CA ARG A 89 11.39 4.79 22.55
C ARG A 89 10.67 5.65 21.51
N GLY A 90 10.89 5.37 20.23
CA GLY A 90 10.42 6.22 19.14
C GLY A 90 11.15 7.56 19.11
N ARG A 91 10.62 8.50 18.33
CA ARG A 91 11.15 9.87 18.23
C ARG A 91 10.07 10.89 18.54
N TYR A 92 10.26 11.61 19.64
CA TYR A 92 9.37 12.68 20.06
C TYR A 92 9.19 13.73 18.95
N GLY A 93 7.95 14.16 18.72
CA GLY A 93 7.61 15.14 17.68
C GLY A 93 7.59 14.57 16.26
N THR A 94 7.66 13.25 16.10
CA THR A 94 7.54 12.55 14.81
C THR A 94 6.46 11.47 14.88
N ALA A 95 6.16 10.85 13.74
CA ALA A 95 5.26 9.71 13.66
C ALA A 95 5.91 8.37 14.09
N MET A 96 7.22 8.34 14.36
CA MET A 96 7.91 7.13 14.82
C MET A 96 7.57 6.83 16.29
N ALA A 97 6.61 5.93 16.49
CA ALA A 97 6.17 5.47 17.80
C ALA A 97 7.25 4.64 18.51
N ALA A 98 7.05 4.41 19.81
CA ALA A 98 7.88 3.51 20.60
C ALA A 98 7.53 2.05 20.30
N TRP A 99 8.55 1.23 19.99
CA TRP A 99 8.37 -0.18 19.66
C TRP A 99 8.84 -1.13 20.74
N GLY A 100 9.62 -0.65 21.71
CA GLY A 100 10.07 -1.46 22.84
C GLY A 100 8.93 -1.80 23.80
N VAL A 101 8.87 -3.04 24.27
CA VAL A 101 7.87 -3.49 25.26
C VAL A 101 7.89 -2.67 26.56
N ASN A 102 9.07 -2.14 26.93
CA ASN A 102 9.23 -1.30 28.11
C ASN A 102 8.58 0.10 27.94
N GLU A 103 8.33 0.50 26.68
CA GLU A 103 7.73 1.77 26.30
C GLU A 103 6.29 1.59 25.77
N GLY A 104 5.72 0.39 25.93
CA GLY A 104 4.36 0.04 25.50
C GLY A 104 4.26 -0.50 24.06
N GLY A 105 5.39 -0.74 23.39
CA GLY A 105 5.46 -1.40 22.09
C GLY A 105 5.40 -2.93 22.16
N VAL A 106 5.69 -3.59 21.04
CA VAL A 106 5.54 -5.05 20.87
C VAL A 106 6.86 -5.82 20.80
N LEU A 107 8.00 -5.12 20.70
CA LEU A 107 9.32 -5.72 20.47
C LEU A 107 10.13 -5.79 21.77
N ASN A 108 10.71 -6.95 22.05
CA ASN A 108 11.70 -7.09 23.10
C ASN A 108 13.11 -6.68 22.63
N ASP A 109 14.05 -6.52 23.55
CA ASP A 109 15.42 -6.08 23.26
C ASP A 109 16.13 -6.95 22.21
N MET A 110 15.90 -8.26 22.22
CA MET A 110 16.49 -9.18 21.23
C MET A 110 15.96 -8.90 19.82
N GLN A 111 14.66 -8.67 19.69
CA GLN A 111 14.02 -8.32 18.42
C GLN A 111 14.47 -6.96 17.90
N ILE A 112 14.67 -5.99 18.80
CA ILE A 112 15.27 -4.69 18.44
C ILE A 112 16.71 -4.89 17.95
N ASN A 113 17.49 -5.75 18.60
CA ASN A 113 18.86 -6.05 18.17
C ASN A 113 18.91 -6.72 16.80
N GLN A 114 17.96 -7.60 16.50
CA GLN A 114 17.82 -8.22 15.19
C GLN A 114 17.50 -7.21 14.10
N LEU A 115 16.58 -6.27 14.38
CA LEU A 115 16.33 -5.13 13.48
C LEU A 115 17.58 -4.29 13.24
N ILE A 116 18.34 -3.97 14.30
CA ILE A 116 19.58 -3.19 14.17
C ILE A 116 20.62 -3.95 13.34
N ALA A 117 20.79 -5.25 13.56
CA ALA A 117 21.68 -6.09 12.77
C ALA A 117 21.30 -6.07 11.29
N MET A 118 20.01 -6.20 10.98
CA MET A 118 19.50 -6.07 9.62
C MET A 118 19.76 -4.66 9.03
N ILE A 119 19.47 -3.58 9.75
CA ILE A 119 19.69 -2.21 9.29
C ILE A 119 21.18 -1.93 9.00
N GLN A 120 22.08 -2.41 9.86
CA GLN A 120 23.51 -2.12 9.77
C GLN A 120 24.27 -3.05 8.82
N HIS A 121 23.82 -4.30 8.66
CA HIS A 121 24.58 -5.35 7.98
C HIS A 121 23.80 -6.12 6.91
N GLY A 122 22.48 -5.98 6.85
CA GLY A 122 21.63 -6.65 5.87
C GLY A 122 21.66 -6.00 4.48
N ASP A 123 21.18 -6.77 3.50
CA ASP A 123 20.95 -6.34 2.13
C ASP A 123 19.47 -5.96 1.96
N TRP A 124 19.20 -4.69 1.63
CA TRP A 124 17.83 -4.21 1.44
C TRP A 124 17.11 -4.86 0.26
N ALA A 125 17.84 -5.41 -0.72
CA ALA A 125 17.26 -6.21 -1.79
C ALA A 125 16.75 -7.59 -1.30
N GLU A 126 17.41 -8.18 -0.30
CA GLU A 126 16.94 -9.42 0.35
C GLU A 126 15.76 -9.13 1.27
N THR A 127 15.82 -8.03 2.04
CA THR A 127 14.68 -7.55 2.84
C THR A 127 13.42 -7.37 1.99
N ALA A 128 13.53 -6.73 0.81
CA ALA A 128 12.41 -6.56 -0.11
C ALA A 128 11.83 -7.91 -0.58
N GLN A 129 12.69 -8.88 -0.90
CA GLN A 129 12.24 -10.24 -1.24
C GLN A 129 11.54 -10.94 -0.06
N THR A 130 12.03 -10.76 1.17
CA THR A 130 11.37 -11.28 2.37
C THR A 130 10.00 -10.67 2.57
N VAL A 131 9.85 -9.36 2.39
CA VAL A 131 8.58 -8.63 2.43
C VAL A 131 7.59 -9.21 1.40
N GLU A 132 8.01 -9.38 0.15
CA GLU A 132 7.20 -9.96 -0.92
C GLU A 132 6.80 -11.41 -0.62
N ARG A 133 7.75 -12.24 -0.19
CA ARG A 133 7.55 -13.65 0.16
C ARG A 133 6.53 -13.83 1.29
N LEU A 134 6.48 -12.89 2.23
CA LEU A 134 5.50 -12.90 3.32
C LEU A 134 4.13 -12.34 2.91
N GLY A 135 3.99 -11.82 1.68
CA GLY A 135 2.77 -11.17 1.21
C GLY A 135 2.47 -9.87 1.95
N LEU A 136 3.51 -9.23 2.50
CA LEU A 136 3.42 -8.00 3.30
C LEU A 136 3.91 -6.77 2.53
N ALA A 137 4.29 -6.95 1.26
CA ALA A 137 4.56 -5.84 0.37
C ALA A 137 3.33 -4.91 0.36
N PRO A 138 3.46 -3.64 0.79
CA PRO A 138 2.48 -2.63 0.45
C PRO A 138 2.26 -2.67 -1.07
N PRO A 139 1.04 -2.43 -1.56
CA PRO A 139 0.81 -2.33 -2.99
C PRO A 139 1.84 -1.36 -3.57
N THR A 140 2.46 -1.78 -4.67
CA THR A 140 3.59 -1.09 -5.29
C THR A 140 3.20 0.36 -5.54
N VAL A 141 3.82 1.30 -4.80
CA VAL A 141 3.73 2.72 -5.10
C VAL A 141 4.60 2.93 -6.33
N ILE A 142 4.03 2.68 -7.50
CA ILE A 142 4.73 2.91 -8.77
C ILE A 142 4.89 4.42 -8.85
N SER A 143 6.13 4.90 -8.70
CA SER A 143 6.47 6.28 -9.04
C SER A 143 6.25 6.42 -10.53
N ILE A 144 5.15 7.07 -10.90
CA ILE A 144 4.77 7.26 -12.29
C ILE A 144 5.44 8.54 -12.76
N ASP A 145 6.49 8.41 -13.57
CA ASP A 145 7.03 9.55 -14.30
C ASP A 145 5.98 9.99 -15.32
N ILE A 146 5.61 11.27 -15.26
CA ILE A 146 4.60 11.84 -16.16
C ILE A 146 5.33 12.32 -17.43
N PRO A 147 4.92 11.87 -18.62
CA PRO A 147 5.53 12.32 -19.87
C PRO A 147 5.45 13.84 -20.07
N ASP A 148 6.50 14.44 -20.64
CA ASP A 148 6.60 15.89 -20.87
C ASP A 148 5.47 16.45 -21.74
N ASP A 149 4.95 15.65 -22.68
CA ASP A 149 3.84 16.02 -23.53
C ASP A 149 2.51 16.08 -22.78
N VAL A 150 2.32 15.22 -21.76
CA VAL A 150 1.17 15.29 -20.86
C VAL A 150 1.27 16.53 -19.98
N LEU A 151 2.45 16.81 -19.41
CA LEU A 151 2.66 18.04 -18.62
C LEU A 151 2.42 19.30 -19.46
N SER A 152 2.83 19.30 -20.73
CA SER A 152 2.58 20.41 -21.65
C SER A 152 1.09 20.61 -21.92
N GLN A 153 0.34 19.52 -22.12
CA GLN A 153 -1.11 19.58 -22.31
C GLN A 153 -1.83 20.09 -21.06
N VAL A 154 -1.39 19.65 -19.88
CA VAL A 154 -1.94 20.13 -18.61
C VAL A 154 -1.63 21.61 -18.38
N ALA A 155 -0.43 22.08 -18.78
CA ALA A 155 -0.06 23.48 -18.67
C ALA A 155 -0.96 24.42 -19.50
N ASP A 156 -1.57 23.93 -20.59
CA ASP A 156 -2.50 24.69 -21.43
C ASP A 156 -3.92 24.80 -20.85
N LEU A 157 -4.24 24.07 -19.77
CA LEU A 157 -5.55 24.11 -19.10
C LEU A 157 -5.74 25.39 -18.26
N PRO A 158 -6.98 25.70 -17.85
CA PRO A 158 -7.18 26.64 -16.75
C PRO A 158 -6.38 26.16 -15.52
N HIS A 159 -5.75 27.10 -14.81
CA HIS A 159 -4.82 26.79 -13.71
C HIS A 159 -3.65 25.86 -14.11
N GLY A 160 -3.37 25.70 -15.41
CA GLY A 160 -2.45 24.69 -15.94
C GLY A 160 -1.03 24.76 -15.38
N ASP A 161 -0.47 25.96 -15.19
CA ASP A 161 0.85 26.13 -14.56
C ASP A 161 0.92 25.51 -13.15
N LEU A 162 -0.15 25.68 -12.37
CA LEU A 162 -0.26 25.10 -11.02
C LEU A 162 -0.43 23.59 -11.10
N LEU A 163 -1.29 23.12 -12.00
CA LEU A 163 -1.59 21.70 -12.16
C LEU A 163 -0.34 20.95 -12.64
N ALA A 164 0.34 21.45 -13.67
CA ALA A 164 1.57 20.87 -14.21
C ALA A 164 2.71 20.82 -13.17
N ALA A 165 2.77 21.79 -12.24
CA ALA A 165 3.72 21.75 -11.13
C ALA A 165 3.34 20.71 -10.06
N ALA A 166 2.05 20.52 -9.79
CA ALA A 166 1.56 19.61 -8.76
C ALA A 166 1.55 18.13 -9.20
N LEU A 167 1.29 17.86 -10.49
CA LEU A 167 1.10 16.51 -11.03
C LEU A 167 2.29 15.57 -10.74
N PRO A 168 3.55 15.94 -11.04
CA PRO A 168 4.71 15.08 -10.76
C PRO A 168 4.87 14.78 -9.27
N ILE A 169 4.59 15.77 -8.41
CA ILE A 169 4.67 15.63 -6.96
C ILE A 169 3.62 14.62 -6.49
N TYR A 170 2.39 14.75 -6.99
CA TYR A 170 1.31 13.84 -6.68
C TYR A 170 1.61 12.42 -7.17
N ALA A 171 2.06 12.26 -8.41
CA ALA A 171 2.37 10.95 -8.99
C ALA A 171 3.49 10.23 -8.22
N ALA A 172 4.52 10.95 -7.80
CA ALA A 172 5.63 10.38 -7.05
C ALA A 172 5.28 10.03 -5.59
N ASN A 173 4.43 10.84 -4.94
CA ASN A 173 4.29 10.81 -3.48
C ASN A 173 2.90 10.39 -2.96
N CYS A 174 1.86 10.59 -3.76
CA CYS A 174 0.48 10.48 -3.31
C CYS A 174 -0.30 9.37 -4.04
N ALA A 175 -0.03 9.18 -5.33
CA ALA A 175 -0.78 8.26 -6.20
C ALA A 175 -0.75 6.80 -5.72
N GLY A 176 0.34 6.35 -5.09
CA GLY A 176 0.42 4.99 -4.56
C GLY A 176 -0.61 4.68 -3.47
N CYS A 177 -0.98 5.67 -2.67
CA CYS A 177 -1.98 5.52 -1.62
C CYS A 177 -3.36 6.01 -2.07
N HIS A 178 -3.41 7.11 -2.82
CA HIS A 178 -4.66 7.78 -3.20
C HIS A 178 -5.17 7.43 -4.60
N GLY A 179 -4.49 6.54 -5.35
CA GLY A 179 -4.83 6.18 -6.73
C GLY A 179 -4.23 7.14 -7.75
N ALA A 180 -3.99 6.69 -8.98
CA ALA A 180 -3.35 7.53 -10.00
C ALA A 180 -4.22 8.74 -10.39
N ASN A 181 -5.55 8.60 -10.36
CA ASN A 181 -6.50 9.68 -10.58
C ASN A 181 -7.11 10.20 -9.27
N GLY A 182 -6.52 9.94 -8.10
CA GLY A 182 -7.07 10.39 -6.82
C GLY A 182 -8.39 9.71 -6.41
N GLU A 183 -8.73 8.58 -7.02
CA GLU A 183 -9.95 7.80 -6.77
C GLU A 183 -9.99 7.12 -5.38
N GLY A 184 -8.87 7.15 -4.66
CA GLY A 184 -8.68 6.43 -3.40
C GLY A 184 -8.37 4.95 -3.61
N THR A 185 -7.75 4.35 -2.60
CA THR A 185 -7.47 2.91 -2.54
C THR A 185 -7.87 2.37 -1.17
N GLY A 186 -7.80 1.05 -0.95
CA GLY A 186 -8.02 0.49 0.40
C GLY A 186 -7.11 1.06 1.49
N ILE A 187 -6.07 1.81 1.14
CA ILE A 187 -5.08 2.43 2.03
C ILE A 187 -5.44 3.88 2.36
N ALA A 188 -5.98 4.64 1.40
CA ALA A 188 -6.25 6.06 1.58
C ALA A 188 -7.51 6.53 0.81
N PRO A 189 -8.23 7.53 1.35
CA PRO A 189 -9.50 7.98 0.78
C PRO A 189 -9.31 8.67 -0.58
N SER A 190 -10.40 8.83 -1.33
CA SER A 190 -10.39 9.59 -2.58
C SER A 190 -10.14 11.08 -2.34
N LEU A 191 -9.34 11.67 -3.23
CA LEU A 191 -9.01 13.10 -3.27
C LEU A 191 -9.67 13.83 -4.43
N ASN A 192 -10.09 13.09 -5.46
CA ASN A 192 -10.74 13.64 -6.65
C ASN A 192 -12.25 13.85 -6.50
N ASN A 193 -12.83 13.60 -5.32
CA ASN A 193 -14.26 13.67 -5.13
C ASN A 193 -14.76 15.11 -4.85
N ALA A 194 -15.95 15.43 -5.34
CA ALA A 194 -16.55 16.76 -5.21
C ALA A 194 -16.92 17.11 -3.75
N ASP A 195 -17.23 16.13 -2.91
CA ASP A 195 -17.61 16.36 -1.51
C ASP A 195 -16.43 16.90 -0.69
N LEU A 196 -15.23 16.34 -0.88
CA LEU A 196 -13.98 16.81 -0.28
C LEU A 196 -13.72 18.26 -0.70
N ARG A 197 -13.86 18.56 -2.00
CA ARG A 197 -13.73 19.91 -2.55
C ARG A 197 -14.78 20.88 -2.01
N ALA A 198 -15.97 20.41 -1.64
CA ALA A 198 -17.01 21.27 -1.09
C ALA A 198 -16.86 21.51 0.42
N GLN A 199 -16.37 20.51 1.16
CA GLN A 199 -16.41 20.52 2.62
C GLN A 199 -15.14 21.05 3.29
N LYS A 200 -13.96 20.85 2.70
CA LYS A 200 -12.68 21.28 3.29
C LYS A 200 -12.29 22.64 2.76
N SER A 201 -11.72 23.53 3.57
CA SER A 201 -11.07 24.76 3.09
C SER A 201 -9.65 24.49 2.63
N ASP A 202 -9.06 25.43 1.87
CA ASP A 202 -7.68 25.30 1.36
C ASP A 202 -6.68 25.20 2.50
N GLU A 203 -6.90 25.98 3.56
CA GLU A 203 -6.08 25.96 4.78
C GLU A 203 -6.18 24.61 5.48
N GLU A 204 -7.36 23.98 5.48
CA GLU A 204 -7.53 22.67 6.09
C GLU A 204 -6.86 21.56 5.28
N LEU A 205 -6.96 21.60 3.94
CA LEU A 205 -6.23 20.68 3.07
C LEU A 205 -4.72 20.86 3.21
N ALA A 206 -4.23 22.10 3.18
CA ALA A 206 -2.81 22.42 3.37
C ALA A 206 -2.31 21.89 4.71
N ARG A 207 -3.07 22.09 5.80
CA ARG A 207 -2.74 21.54 7.12
C ARG A 207 -2.67 20.02 7.09
N ILE A 208 -3.65 19.34 6.49
CA ILE A 208 -3.67 17.88 6.39
C ILE A 208 -2.42 17.36 5.67
N ILE A 209 -2.05 17.96 4.53
CA ILE A 209 -0.84 17.57 3.78
C ILE A 209 0.42 17.89 4.61
N THR A 210 0.47 19.06 5.24
CA THR A 210 1.62 19.52 6.03
C THR A 210 1.89 18.61 7.22
N THR A 211 0.88 18.32 8.03
CA THR A 211 1.04 17.66 9.33
C THR A 211 0.65 16.19 9.32
N GLY A 212 0.01 15.73 8.25
CA GLY A 212 -0.62 14.42 8.19
C GLY A 212 -1.89 14.34 9.02
N VAL A 213 -2.39 13.11 9.18
CA VAL A 213 -3.54 12.78 10.02
C VAL A 213 -3.12 11.76 11.07
N SER A 214 -3.05 12.19 12.33
CA SER A 214 -2.66 11.36 13.47
C SER A 214 -3.51 10.08 13.55
N GLY A 215 -2.85 8.93 13.71
CA GLY A 215 -3.51 7.62 13.79
C GLY A 215 -3.88 7.00 12.43
N THR A 216 -3.40 7.58 11.32
CA THR A 216 -3.55 7.04 9.96
C THR A 216 -2.19 6.90 9.27
N LEU A 217 -2.18 6.33 8.07
CA LEU A 217 -0.99 6.24 7.22
C LEU A 217 -0.62 7.57 6.54
N MET A 218 -1.49 8.59 6.58
CA MET A 218 -1.21 9.89 5.98
C MET A 218 -0.20 10.67 6.83
N ALA A 219 1.08 10.52 6.49
CA ALA A 219 2.19 11.24 7.11
C ALA A 219 2.11 12.75 6.86
N GLY A 220 2.83 13.53 7.66
CA GLY A 220 3.11 14.93 7.34
C GLY A 220 4.14 15.04 6.23
N TRP A 221 3.96 15.97 5.30
CA TRP A 221 4.85 16.16 4.17
C TRP A 221 5.73 17.41 4.29
N ASN A 222 5.64 18.14 5.40
CA ASN A 222 6.39 19.38 5.65
C ASN A 222 7.93 19.21 5.75
N GLN A 223 8.43 17.98 5.80
CA GLN A 223 9.86 17.68 5.76
C GLN A 223 10.36 17.34 4.35
N ALA A 224 9.46 16.94 3.46
CA ALA A 224 9.78 16.50 2.10
C ALA A 224 9.36 17.55 1.04
N LEU A 225 8.31 18.32 1.32
CA LEU A 225 7.72 19.30 0.42
C LEU A 225 7.82 20.71 1.00
N THR A 226 8.10 21.66 0.13
CA THR A 226 8.04 23.10 0.40
C THR A 226 6.58 23.56 0.51
N GLN A 227 6.38 24.73 1.12
CA GLN A 227 5.04 25.32 1.26
C GLN A 227 4.38 25.56 -0.11
N THR A 228 5.15 25.98 -1.12
CA THR A 228 4.65 26.20 -2.49
C THR A 228 4.22 24.90 -3.15
N GLU A 229 4.94 23.80 -2.93
CA GLU A 229 4.55 22.48 -3.44
C GLU A 229 3.28 21.96 -2.75
N ILE A 230 3.13 22.19 -1.45
CA ILE A 230 1.89 21.86 -0.72
C ILE A 230 0.72 22.67 -1.26
N GLU A 231 0.89 23.96 -1.53
CA GLU A 231 -0.13 24.82 -2.13
C GLU A 231 -0.50 24.37 -3.54
N ALA A 232 0.47 23.92 -4.34
CA ALA A 232 0.21 23.34 -5.66
C ALA A 232 -0.63 22.06 -5.54
N LEU A 233 -0.33 21.18 -4.58
CA LEU A 233 -1.15 19.98 -4.30
C LEU A 233 -2.57 20.33 -3.84
N VAL A 234 -2.75 21.39 -3.06
CA VAL A 234 -4.09 21.88 -2.69
C VAL A 234 -4.85 22.36 -3.92
N GLY A 235 -4.21 23.13 -4.80
CA GLY A 235 -4.83 23.56 -6.05
C GLY A 235 -5.16 22.40 -6.97
N LEU A 236 -4.32 21.36 -7.03
CA LEU A 236 -4.61 20.10 -7.71
C LEU A 236 -5.91 19.47 -7.16
N ILE A 237 -6.06 19.36 -5.84
CA ILE A 237 -7.30 18.88 -5.19
C ILE A 237 -8.51 19.73 -5.58
N ARG A 238 -8.37 21.05 -5.69
CA ARG A 238 -9.48 21.95 -6.05
C ARG A 238 -9.90 21.91 -7.50
N TYR A 239 -8.96 21.81 -8.41
CA TYR A 239 -9.19 21.88 -9.84
C TYR A 239 -9.07 20.50 -10.49
N TRP A 240 -9.27 19.42 -9.72
CA TRP A 240 -9.12 18.05 -10.21
C TRP A 240 -9.99 17.76 -11.44
N ASP A 241 -11.20 18.34 -11.50
CA ASP A 241 -12.14 18.15 -12.61
C ASP A 241 -11.64 18.75 -13.94
N GLU A 242 -10.59 19.58 -13.90
CA GLU A 242 -9.97 20.17 -15.10
C GLU A 242 -8.96 19.21 -15.73
N ILE A 243 -8.49 18.18 -15.00
CA ILE A 243 -7.42 17.27 -15.41
C ILE A 243 -8.00 16.04 -16.13
N PRO A 244 -7.43 15.61 -17.26
CA PRO A 244 -7.78 14.34 -17.88
C PRO A 244 -7.57 13.15 -16.93
N VAL A 245 -8.51 12.20 -16.91
CA VAL A 245 -8.48 11.00 -16.04
C VAL A 245 -7.20 10.16 -16.21
N ASP A 246 -6.56 10.25 -17.36
CA ASP A 246 -5.34 9.54 -17.76
C ASP A 246 -4.06 10.40 -17.69
N ALA A 247 -4.13 11.61 -17.12
CA ALA A 247 -2.98 12.52 -17.02
C ALA A 247 -1.84 11.96 -16.14
N ILE A 248 -2.16 11.06 -15.21
CA ILE A 248 -1.17 10.25 -14.50
C ILE A 248 -1.35 8.81 -15.01
N PRO A 249 -0.37 8.28 -15.76
CA PRO A 249 -0.44 6.91 -16.26
C PRO A 249 -0.78 5.92 -15.14
N GLN A 250 -1.90 5.21 -15.27
CA GLN A 250 -2.21 4.13 -14.33
C GLN A 250 -1.15 3.04 -14.52
N PRO A 251 -0.60 2.48 -13.43
CA PRO A 251 0.28 1.34 -13.57
C PRO A 251 -0.48 0.19 -14.25
N GLU A 252 0.16 -0.52 -15.19
CA GLU A 252 -0.41 -1.72 -15.81
C GLU A 252 -0.51 -2.83 -14.75
N LEU A 253 -1.55 -2.74 -13.91
CA LEU A 253 -1.96 -3.79 -13.01
C LEU A 253 -2.72 -4.85 -13.84
N PRO A 254 -2.66 -6.14 -13.44
CA PRO A 254 -3.47 -7.17 -14.07
C PRO A 254 -4.94 -6.73 -14.11
N ALA A 255 -5.60 -6.90 -15.26
CA ALA A 255 -7.01 -6.59 -15.41
C ALA A 255 -7.82 -7.29 -14.31
N ILE A 256 -8.58 -6.53 -13.52
CA ILE A 256 -9.44 -7.07 -12.47
C ILE A 256 -10.69 -7.66 -13.09
N ALA A 257 -11.28 -6.95 -14.07
CA ALA A 257 -12.44 -7.42 -14.79
C ALA A 257 -12.09 -8.64 -15.66
N SER A 258 -12.74 -9.76 -15.35
CA SER A 258 -12.72 -10.97 -16.17
C SER A 258 -13.93 -11.01 -17.10
N THR A 259 -13.73 -11.53 -18.31
CA THR A 259 -14.82 -11.87 -19.24
C THR A 259 -15.34 -13.30 -19.05
N ASP A 260 -14.80 -14.03 -18.08
CA ASP A 260 -15.27 -15.38 -17.72
C ASP A 260 -16.69 -15.33 -17.16
N ALA A 261 -17.59 -16.09 -17.79
CA ALA A 261 -19.00 -16.17 -17.42
C ALA A 261 -19.21 -16.69 -16.00
N GLU A 262 -18.34 -17.56 -15.48
CA GLU A 262 -18.45 -18.07 -14.11
C GLU A 262 -18.13 -16.98 -13.09
N VAL A 263 -17.10 -16.18 -13.35
CA VAL A 263 -16.71 -15.04 -12.52
C VAL A 263 -17.81 -13.96 -12.53
N ILE A 264 -18.34 -13.63 -13.71
CA ILE A 264 -19.45 -12.69 -13.86
C ILE A 264 -20.70 -13.20 -13.12
N ALA A 265 -21.03 -14.49 -13.21
CA ALA A 265 -22.17 -15.09 -12.51
C ALA A 265 -21.99 -15.07 -10.98
N ALA A 266 -20.78 -15.33 -10.48
CA ALA A 266 -20.46 -15.21 -9.06
C ALA A 266 -20.64 -13.75 -8.58
N GLY A 267 -20.16 -12.78 -9.36
CA GLY A 267 -20.37 -11.35 -9.13
C GLY A 267 -21.85 -10.96 -9.12
N ALA A 268 -22.63 -11.43 -10.09
CA ALA A 268 -24.08 -11.20 -10.16
C ALA A 268 -24.81 -11.70 -8.91
N LYS A 269 -24.44 -12.89 -8.42
CA LYS A 269 -24.99 -13.45 -7.19
C LYS A 269 -24.67 -12.58 -5.98
N LEU A 270 -23.42 -12.15 -5.82
CA LEU A 270 -23.04 -11.25 -4.73
C LEU A 270 -23.77 -9.90 -4.83
N TYR A 271 -23.83 -9.33 -6.03
CA TYR A 271 -24.51 -8.06 -6.29
C TYR A 271 -25.99 -8.13 -5.91
N SER A 272 -26.67 -9.22 -6.26
CA SER A 272 -28.09 -9.42 -5.93
C SER A 272 -28.35 -9.41 -4.43
N VAL A 273 -27.42 -9.92 -3.62
CA VAL A 273 -27.54 -9.99 -2.15
C VAL A 273 -27.12 -8.68 -1.47
N ALA A 274 -26.05 -8.03 -1.95
CA ALA A 274 -25.39 -6.95 -1.24
C ALA A 274 -25.66 -5.54 -1.80
N CYS A 275 -25.89 -5.42 -3.11
CA CYS A 275 -25.85 -4.13 -3.82
C CYS A 275 -27.21 -3.73 -4.40
N SER A 276 -27.97 -4.72 -4.90
CA SER A 276 -29.19 -4.53 -5.68
C SER A 276 -30.29 -3.74 -4.96
N HIS A 277 -30.34 -3.80 -3.64
CA HIS A 277 -31.34 -3.09 -2.84
C HIS A 277 -31.25 -1.57 -3.03
N CYS A 278 -30.03 -1.04 -3.12
CA CYS A 278 -29.78 0.39 -3.26
C CYS A 278 -29.55 0.79 -4.72
N HIS A 279 -28.79 0.00 -5.47
CA HIS A 279 -28.39 0.32 -6.85
C HIS A 279 -29.36 -0.23 -7.92
N GLY A 280 -30.39 -0.95 -7.50
CA GLY A 280 -31.33 -1.63 -8.39
C GLY A 280 -30.79 -2.97 -8.91
N PRO A 281 -31.67 -3.91 -9.31
CA PRO A 281 -31.28 -5.25 -9.76
C PRO A 281 -30.41 -5.26 -11.01
N GLU A 282 -30.46 -4.21 -11.83
CA GLU A 282 -29.71 -4.05 -13.08
C GLU A 282 -28.66 -2.93 -12.99
N GLY A 283 -28.38 -2.42 -11.80
CA GLY A 283 -27.47 -1.28 -11.62
C GLY A 283 -28.03 0.05 -12.11
N GLN A 284 -29.33 0.11 -12.42
CA GLN A 284 -30.00 1.30 -12.98
C GLN A 284 -30.12 2.48 -12.00
N GLY A 285 -29.77 2.27 -10.74
CA GLY A 285 -29.89 3.25 -9.68
C GLY A 285 -31.31 3.37 -9.11
N THR A 286 -31.37 3.94 -7.91
CA THR A 286 -32.61 4.26 -7.20
C THR A 286 -32.45 5.62 -6.51
N PRO A 287 -33.49 6.17 -5.87
CA PRO A 287 -33.31 7.33 -5.00
C PRO A 287 -32.35 7.11 -3.82
N MET A 288 -31.97 5.86 -3.52
CA MET A 288 -31.02 5.54 -2.45
C MET A 288 -29.55 5.55 -2.88
N ALA A 289 -29.26 5.27 -4.16
CA ALA A 289 -27.90 5.16 -4.67
C ALA A 289 -27.84 5.36 -6.20
N PRO A 290 -26.70 5.86 -6.73
CA PRO A 290 -26.56 6.18 -8.15
C PRO A 290 -26.62 4.93 -9.05
N ALA A 291 -26.83 5.18 -10.35
CA ALA A 291 -26.73 4.16 -11.39
C ALA A 291 -25.27 3.75 -11.59
N LEU A 292 -25.04 2.44 -11.65
CA LEU A 292 -23.75 1.80 -11.93
C LEU A 292 -23.67 1.27 -13.37
N ASN A 293 -24.81 1.14 -14.05
CA ASN A 293 -24.88 0.63 -15.42
C ASN A 293 -24.90 1.75 -16.49
N VAL A 294 -24.40 2.94 -16.17
CA VAL A 294 -24.40 4.11 -17.08
C VAL A 294 -23.01 4.30 -17.71
N GLN A 295 -22.97 4.71 -18.99
CA GLN A 295 -21.72 4.80 -19.72
C GLN A 295 -20.68 5.69 -19.03
N SER A 296 -21.08 6.88 -18.55
CA SER A 296 -20.15 7.82 -17.90
C SER A 296 -19.42 7.19 -16.71
N PHE A 297 -20.12 6.46 -15.86
CA PHE A 297 -19.50 5.74 -14.74
C PHE A 297 -18.57 4.64 -15.24
N LEU A 298 -19.03 3.83 -16.19
CA LEU A 298 -18.27 2.67 -16.69
C LEU A 298 -17.06 3.06 -17.53
N THR A 299 -16.99 4.27 -18.10
CA THR A 299 -15.81 4.73 -18.85
C THR A 299 -14.86 5.56 -18.02
N GLU A 300 -15.37 6.34 -17.05
CA GLU A 300 -14.55 7.30 -16.30
C GLU A 300 -14.01 6.72 -14.98
N THR A 301 -14.54 5.58 -14.53
CA THR A 301 -14.11 4.93 -13.28
C THR A 301 -13.29 3.68 -13.62
N SER A 302 -12.04 3.58 -13.14
CA SER A 302 -11.17 2.41 -13.33
C SER A 302 -11.64 1.18 -12.54
N ASP A 303 -11.19 -0.02 -12.90
CA ASP A 303 -11.55 -1.24 -12.17
C ASP A 303 -11.10 -1.18 -10.70
N GLN A 304 -9.92 -0.62 -10.49
CA GLN A 304 -9.30 -0.36 -9.20
C GLN A 304 -10.18 0.61 -8.39
N ALA A 305 -10.65 1.69 -9.02
CA ALA A 305 -11.57 2.64 -8.40
C ALA A 305 -12.89 1.97 -7.98
N ILE A 306 -13.51 1.17 -8.86
CA ILE A 306 -14.75 0.44 -8.52
C ILE A 306 -14.50 -0.49 -7.32
N LYS A 307 -13.41 -1.26 -7.34
CA LYS A 307 -13.03 -2.15 -6.24
C LYS A 307 -12.77 -1.38 -4.95
N ALA A 308 -12.08 -0.25 -5.02
CA ALA A 308 -11.76 0.60 -3.88
C ALA A 308 -13.04 1.17 -3.25
N ILE A 309 -13.97 1.66 -4.06
CA ILE A 309 -15.30 2.15 -3.64
C ILE A 309 -16.10 1.02 -2.96
N ILE A 310 -16.10 -0.20 -3.51
CA ILE A 310 -16.76 -1.34 -2.87
C ILE A 310 -16.11 -1.67 -1.51
N SER A 311 -14.79 -1.73 -1.48
CA SER A 311 -14.03 -2.07 -0.26
C SER A 311 -14.26 -1.06 0.86
N GLN A 312 -14.21 0.23 0.55
CA GLN A 312 -14.25 1.30 1.56
C GLN A 312 -15.65 1.84 1.83
N GLY A 313 -16.59 1.60 0.92
CA GLY A 313 -17.83 2.37 0.88
C GLY A 313 -17.55 3.81 0.48
N VAL A 314 -18.56 4.66 0.62
CA VAL A 314 -18.42 6.10 0.36
C VAL A 314 -18.74 6.86 1.64
N PRO A 315 -17.76 7.54 2.27
CA PRO A 315 -17.97 8.32 3.49
C PRO A 315 -19.15 9.29 3.36
N ASP A 316 -19.87 9.50 4.47
CA ASP A 316 -21.05 10.38 4.54
C ASP A 316 -22.22 10.00 3.60
N THR A 317 -22.20 8.80 3.01
CA THR A 317 -23.32 8.24 2.23
C THR A 317 -23.89 6.98 2.87
N ARG A 318 -24.90 6.38 2.23
CA ARG A 318 -25.45 5.08 2.64
C ARG A 318 -24.65 3.88 2.11
N MET A 319 -23.62 4.09 1.29
CA MET A 319 -22.84 3.00 0.71
C MET A 319 -21.84 2.47 1.76
N PRO A 320 -22.05 1.25 2.30
CA PRO A 320 -21.22 0.73 3.36
C PRO A 320 -19.88 0.21 2.82
N ALA A 321 -18.88 0.13 3.69
CA ALA A 321 -17.63 -0.59 3.43
C ALA A 321 -17.88 -2.11 3.38
N TRP A 322 -17.41 -2.77 2.32
CA TRP A 322 -17.44 -4.23 2.20
C TRP A 322 -16.09 -4.90 2.44
N GLY A 323 -15.03 -4.11 2.60
CA GLY A 323 -13.72 -4.57 3.02
C GLY A 323 -13.79 -5.35 4.34
N GLY A 324 -13.08 -6.47 4.41
CA GLY A 324 -13.13 -7.40 5.55
C GLY A 324 -14.41 -8.26 5.64
N ARG A 325 -15.45 -7.97 4.83
CA ARG A 325 -16.65 -8.82 4.68
C ARG A 325 -16.62 -9.63 3.40
N LEU A 326 -16.06 -9.06 2.34
CA LEU A 326 -15.82 -9.71 1.05
C LEU A 326 -14.33 -10.00 0.87
N THR A 327 -14.02 -11.15 0.27
CA THR A 327 -12.65 -11.48 -0.15
C THR A 327 -12.26 -10.68 -1.39
N ASP A 328 -10.98 -10.63 -1.69
CA ASP A 328 -10.47 -9.95 -2.89
C ASP A 328 -11.09 -10.50 -4.18
N GLU A 329 -11.15 -11.84 -4.29
CA GLU A 329 -11.80 -12.55 -5.40
C GLU A 329 -13.28 -12.20 -5.54
N GLN A 330 -14.00 -12.06 -4.42
CA GLN A 330 -15.41 -11.66 -4.42
C GLN A 330 -15.60 -10.22 -4.89
N MET A 331 -14.70 -9.31 -4.51
CA MET A 331 -14.71 -7.94 -5.02
C MET A 331 -14.35 -7.88 -6.50
N ASN A 332 -13.37 -8.67 -6.96
CA ASN A 332 -13.01 -8.76 -8.38
C ASN A 332 -14.18 -9.31 -9.22
N ALA A 333 -14.91 -10.29 -8.71
CA ALA A 333 -16.13 -10.80 -9.35
C ALA A 333 -17.23 -9.73 -9.44
N LEU A 334 -17.41 -8.91 -8.39
CA LEU A 334 -18.34 -7.77 -8.44
C LEU A 334 -17.94 -6.74 -9.50
N VAL A 335 -16.66 -6.38 -9.59
CA VAL A 335 -16.15 -5.48 -10.64
C VAL A 335 -16.42 -6.07 -12.03
N SER A 336 -16.10 -7.35 -12.23
CA SER A 336 -16.35 -8.07 -13.49
C SER A 336 -17.84 -8.02 -13.88
N PHE A 337 -18.74 -8.24 -12.92
CA PHE A 337 -20.18 -8.15 -13.18
C PHE A 337 -20.65 -6.72 -13.51
N ILE A 338 -20.16 -5.70 -12.81
CA ILE A 338 -20.50 -4.30 -13.09
C ILE A 338 -20.04 -3.89 -14.49
N ARG A 339 -18.82 -4.28 -14.89
CA ARG A 339 -18.28 -4.05 -16.24
C ARG A 339 -19.04 -4.76 -17.33
N ALA A 340 -19.66 -5.88 -17.02
CA ALA A 340 -20.41 -6.65 -17.99
C ALA A 340 -21.67 -5.89 -18.51
N TRP A 341 -22.09 -4.78 -17.87
CA TRP A 341 -23.11 -3.88 -18.40
C TRP A 341 -22.62 -2.94 -19.49
N GLU A 342 -21.32 -2.67 -19.57
CA GLU A 342 -20.73 -1.62 -20.42
C GLU A 342 -21.13 -1.72 -21.90
N PRO A 343 -21.17 -2.91 -22.55
CA PRO A 343 -21.61 -3.00 -23.95
C PRO A 343 -23.07 -2.58 -24.20
N THR A 344 -23.88 -2.52 -23.15
CA THR A 344 -25.33 -2.25 -23.20
C THR A 344 -25.74 -1.04 -22.37
N ALA A 345 -24.78 -0.34 -21.77
CA ALA A 345 -25.04 0.75 -20.85
C ALA A 345 -25.70 1.96 -21.56
N PRO A 346 -26.80 2.53 -21.02
CA PRO A 346 -27.33 3.77 -21.56
C PRO A 346 -26.35 4.94 -21.35
N ALA A 347 -26.34 5.88 -22.28
CA ALA A 347 -25.57 7.12 -22.17
C ALA A 347 -26.07 8.03 -21.03
N VAL A 348 -27.34 7.91 -20.65
CA VAL A 348 -27.96 8.65 -19.55
C VAL A 348 -28.67 7.68 -18.63
N ALA A 349 -28.41 7.79 -17.33
CA ALA A 349 -29.04 6.95 -16.31
C ALA A 349 -30.57 6.95 -16.45
N GLN A 350 -31.18 5.77 -16.35
CA GLN A 350 -32.63 5.57 -16.35
C GLN A 350 -33.05 4.99 -15.00
N PRO A 351 -33.22 5.81 -13.95
CA PRO A 351 -33.53 5.32 -12.61
C PRO A 351 -34.87 4.62 -12.57
N SER A 352 -34.95 3.55 -11.78
CA SER A 352 -36.22 2.87 -11.50
C SER A 352 -37.23 3.85 -10.90
N ARG A 353 -38.31 4.18 -11.64
CA ARG A 353 -39.46 4.89 -11.05
C ARG A 353 -40.42 3.88 -10.40
N PRO A 354 -41.00 4.17 -9.22
CA PRO A 354 -42.05 3.32 -8.66
C PRO A 354 -43.21 3.19 -9.65
N GLY A 355 -43.44 1.98 -10.18
CA GLY A 355 -44.57 1.66 -11.06
C GLY A 355 -44.26 1.20 -12.49
N MET A 356 -42.99 1.17 -12.94
CA MET A 356 -42.63 0.51 -14.20
C MET A 356 -42.37 -0.98 -13.97
N THR A 357 -43.22 -1.84 -14.53
CA THR A 357 -42.99 -3.30 -14.57
C THR A 357 -42.23 -3.63 -15.86
N GLY A 358 -41.21 -4.48 -15.74
CA GLY A 358 -40.18 -4.71 -16.76
C GLY A 358 -40.65 -5.55 -17.95
N GLU A 359 -41.11 -4.89 -19.01
CA GLU A 359 -41.22 -5.49 -20.35
C GLU A 359 -40.03 -5.14 -21.26
N ASP A 360 -39.22 -4.15 -20.92
CA ASP A 360 -38.12 -3.66 -21.77
C ASP A 360 -36.75 -4.24 -21.44
N GLY A 361 -36.70 -5.43 -20.80
CA GLY A 361 -35.50 -6.06 -20.24
C GLY A 361 -34.28 -6.11 -21.16
N MET A 362 -33.50 -5.02 -21.15
CA MET A 362 -32.14 -4.88 -21.67
C MET A 362 -31.10 -5.30 -20.62
N GLY A 363 -31.48 -6.20 -19.73
CA GLY A 363 -30.56 -6.89 -18.85
C GLY A 363 -29.70 -7.89 -19.63
N PRO A 364 -28.43 -8.07 -19.23
CA PRO A 364 -27.50 -8.94 -19.94
C PRO A 364 -27.93 -10.43 -19.98
N PRO A 365 -27.43 -11.22 -20.97
CA PRO A 365 -27.96 -12.56 -21.28
C PRO A 365 -27.97 -13.58 -20.14
N TRP A 366 -27.11 -13.44 -19.14
CA TRP A 366 -26.94 -14.40 -18.03
C TRP A 366 -28.00 -14.28 -16.92
N LEU A 367 -28.95 -13.35 -17.04
CA LEU A 367 -30.12 -13.23 -16.15
C LEU A 367 -31.36 -14.01 -16.64
N ARG A 368 -31.25 -14.71 -17.79
CA ARG A 368 -32.35 -15.46 -18.41
C ARG A 368 -32.29 -16.96 -18.16
#